data_AF-A0AAQ3X151-F1
#
_entry.id   AF-A0AAQ3X151-F1
#
_cell.length_a   1.000
_cell.length_b   1.000
_cell.length_c   1.000
_cell.angle_alpha   90.00
_cell.angle_beta   90.00
_cell.angle_gamma   90.00
#
_symmetry.space_group_name_H-M   'P 1'
#
loop_
_entity.id
_entity.type
_entity.pdbx_description
1 polymer ?
#
loop_
_entity_poly.entity_id
_entity_poly.type
_entity_poly.pdbx_seq_one_letter_code
_entity_poly.pdbx_strand_id
1 'polypeptide(L)'
;MRLVDAPLPHLSVYIENIHRAMHGSDTGAYDAKGRFVPEKFEEIFTKYAKVRPDALTSAEIDEMILANRDPLDPQSWSSPEIEWGLTYKLASDNQGFLHKDSARGVYDGSLFYKLEKQRSLVRSDI
;
A
#
# COMPACT_ATOMS: atom_id res chain seq x y z
N MET A 1 29.42 -19.33 -21.54
CA MET A 1 27.98 -19.09 -21.78
C MET A 1 27.52 -18.00 -20.83
N ARG A 2 27.30 -16.77 -21.32
CA ARG A 2 26.86 -15.62 -20.51
C ARG A 2 25.34 -15.51 -20.65
N LEU A 3 24.62 -15.65 -19.54
CA LEU A 3 23.19 -15.36 -19.44
C LEU A 3 23.01 -13.84 -19.40
N VAL A 4 23.09 -13.15 -20.55
CA VAL A 4 22.95 -11.67 -20.62
C VAL A 4 21.69 -11.19 -21.33
N ASP A 5 20.86 -12.08 -21.89
CA ASP A 5 19.74 -11.68 -22.76
C ASP A 5 18.35 -12.20 -22.34
N ALA A 6 18.16 -12.60 -21.07
CA ALA A 6 16.80 -12.85 -20.60
C ALA A 6 16.12 -11.48 -20.40
N PRO A 7 15.01 -11.16 -21.12
CA PRO A 7 14.28 -9.93 -20.84
C PRO A 7 13.86 -9.96 -19.38
N LEU A 8 14.23 -8.91 -18.64
CA LEU A 8 13.70 -8.70 -17.30
C LEU A 8 12.18 -8.72 -17.43
N PRO A 9 11.43 -9.41 -16.55
CA PRO A 9 9.98 -9.32 -16.54
C PRO A 9 9.61 -7.85 -16.37
N HIS A 10 9.25 -7.19 -17.47
CA HIS A 10 8.81 -5.81 -17.43
C HIS A 10 7.34 -5.81 -17.02
N LEU A 11 7.06 -5.36 -15.81
CA LEU A 11 5.70 -5.08 -15.36
C LEU A 11 5.29 -3.74 -15.98
N SER A 12 4.86 -3.77 -17.24
CA SER A 12 4.32 -2.60 -17.92
C SER A 12 2.98 -2.24 -17.29
N VAL A 13 2.88 -1.03 -16.74
CA VAL A 13 1.62 -0.48 -16.24
C VAL A 13 0.96 0.33 -17.34
N TYR A 14 -0.22 -0.13 -17.79
CA TYR A 14 -1.04 0.58 -18.77
C TYR A 14 -2.12 1.35 -18.02
N ILE A 15 -2.03 2.68 -18.01
CA ILE A 15 -2.95 3.56 -17.25
C ILE A 15 -4.41 3.31 -17.68
N GLU A 16 -4.67 3.11 -18.97
CA GLU A 16 -6.00 2.77 -19.49
C GLU A 16 -6.62 1.52 -18.84
N ASN A 17 -5.79 0.60 -18.35
CA ASN A 17 -6.19 -0.68 -17.77
C ASN A 17 -6.02 -0.72 -16.24
N ILE A 18 -5.66 0.38 -15.58
CA ILE A 18 -5.33 0.38 -14.14
C ILE A 18 -6.51 -0.06 -13.26
N HIS A 19 -7.74 0.25 -13.68
CA HIS A 19 -8.97 -0.18 -13.00
C HIS A 19 -9.12 -1.71 -12.93
N ARG A 20 -8.43 -2.46 -13.78
CA ARG A 20 -8.43 -3.93 -13.77
C ARG A 20 -7.54 -4.52 -12.68
N ALA A 21 -6.70 -3.70 -12.05
CA ALA A 21 -5.89 -4.10 -10.90
C ALA A 21 -6.67 -4.05 -9.58
N MET A 22 -7.91 -3.54 -9.60
CA MET A 22 -8.82 -3.56 -8.44
C MET A 22 -9.33 -4.97 -8.17
N HIS A 23 -9.48 -5.31 -6.90
CA HIS A 23 -9.94 -6.63 -6.44
C HIS A 23 -11.00 -6.49 -5.35
N GLY A 24 -11.85 -7.52 -5.17
CA GLY A 24 -13.07 -7.42 -4.35
C GLY A 24 -12.81 -7.07 -2.87
N SER A 25 -11.67 -7.48 -2.34
CA SER A 25 -11.28 -7.29 -0.93
C SER A 25 -10.54 -5.97 -0.64
N ASP A 26 -10.55 -5.03 -1.59
CA ASP A 26 -9.89 -3.74 -1.45
C ASP A 26 -10.48 -2.86 -0.34
N THR A 27 -9.71 -1.86 0.08
CA THR A 27 -10.17 -0.85 1.05
C THR A 27 -11.22 0.12 0.49
N GLY A 28 -11.43 0.13 -0.82
CA GLY A 28 -12.27 1.10 -1.51
C GLY A 28 -11.67 2.51 -1.60
N ALA A 29 -10.40 2.69 -1.20
CA ALA A 29 -9.67 3.95 -1.39
C ALA A 29 -9.53 4.33 -2.88
N TYR A 30 -9.58 3.33 -3.77
CA TYR A 30 -9.89 3.52 -5.19
C TYR A 30 -11.28 2.95 -5.48
N ASP A 31 -12.08 3.65 -6.29
CA ASP A 31 -13.35 3.12 -6.78
C ASP A 31 -13.15 2.14 -7.96
N ALA A 32 -14.23 1.50 -8.41
CA ALA A 32 -14.20 0.55 -9.52
C ALA A 32 -13.75 1.14 -10.87
N LYS A 33 -13.59 2.47 -10.97
CA LYS A 33 -13.03 3.17 -12.14
C LYS A 33 -11.57 3.59 -11.91
N GLY A 34 -10.95 3.21 -10.80
CA GLY A 34 -9.58 3.57 -10.42
C GLY A 34 -9.43 5.01 -9.95
N ARG A 35 -10.50 5.67 -9.47
CA ARG A 35 -10.43 7.05 -8.95
C ARG A 35 -10.22 7.02 -7.45
N PHE A 36 -9.32 7.84 -6.93
CA PHE A 36 -9.08 7.96 -5.50
C PHE A 36 -10.31 8.55 -4.80
N VAL A 37 -10.73 7.93 -3.70
CA VAL A 37 -11.89 8.33 -2.88
C VAL A 37 -11.37 8.78 -1.50
N PRO A 38 -11.16 10.09 -1.28
CA PRO A 38 -10.58 10.61 -0.04
C PRO A 38 -11.33 10.17 1.21
N GLU A 39 -12.66 10.11 1.15
CA GLU A 39 -13.50 9.71 2.28
C GLU A 39 -13.23 8.26 2.70
N LYS A 40 -13.04 7.35 1.72
CA LYS A 40 -12.73 5.94 1.98
C LYS A 40 -11.34 5.75 2.55
N PHE A 41 -10.38 6.56 2.10
CA PHE A 41 -9.07 6.58 2.72
C PHE A 41 -9.11 7.05 4.18
N GLU A 42 -9.84 8.13 4.49
CA GLU A 42 -9.97 8.59 5.88
C GLU A 42 -10.71 7.58 6.76
N GLU A 43 -11.73 6.90 6.23
CA GLU A 43 -12.46 5.82 6.93
C GLU A 43 -11.54 4.71 7.44
N ILE A 44 -10.44 4.38 6.75
CA ILE A 44 -9.46 3.39 7.20
C ILE A 44 -8.97 3.73 8.61
N PHE A 45 -8.51 4.98 8.79
CA PHE A 45 -7.94 5.41 10.05
C PHE A 45 -9.01 5.65 11.11
N THR A 46 -10.18 6.18 10.72
CA THR A 46 -11.29 6.34 11.65
C THR A 46 -11.77 5.00 12.21
N LYS A 47 -11.72 3.91 11.44
CA LYS A 47 -12.18 2.58 11.88
C LYS A 47 -11.11 1.76 12.60
N TYR A 48 -9.88 1.78 12.10
CA TYR A 48 -8.86 0.81 12.51
C TYR A 48 -7.71 1.41 13.31
N ALA A 49 -7.50 2.73 13.32
CA ALA A 49 -6.42 3.37 14.08
C ALA A 49 -6.82 3.57 15.56
N LYS A 50 -6.88 2.47 16.30
CA LYS A 50 -7.38 2.38 17.68
C LYS A 50 -6.32 2.74 18.72
N VAL A 51 -5.05 2.43 18.46
CA VAL A 51 -3.92 2.76 19.33
C VAL A 51 -3.56 4.23 19.23
N ARG A 52 -3.52 4.76 18.00
CA ARG A 52 -3.17 6.15 17.71
C ARG A 52 -4.02 6.65 16.53
N PRO A 53 -4.76 7.78 16.64
CA PRO A 53 -5.70 8.22 15.60
C PRO A 53 -5.10 8.48 14.20
N ASP A 54 -3.80 8.76 14.11
CA ASP A 54 -3.09 9.08 12.87
C ASP A 54 -2.14 7.98 12.40
N ALA A 55 -2.16 6.78 13.00
CA ALA A 55 -1.31 5.69 12.55
C ALA A 55 -1.88 4.29 12.82
N LEU A 56 -1.49 3.33 11.99
CA LEU A 56 -1.88 1.92 12.12
C LEU A 56 -0.70 1.08 12.61
N THR A 57 -0.99 0.13 13.50
CA THR A 57 -0.12 -0.98 13.83
C THR A 57 -0.32 -2.14 12.84
N SER A 58 0.62 -3.10 12.80
CA SER A 58 0.45 -4.31 11.97
C SER A 58 -0.85 -5.07 12.29
N ALA A 59 -1.21 -5.16 13.58
CA ALA A 59 -2.43 -5.87 13.99
C ALA A 59 -3.72 -5.17 13.54
N GLU A 60 -3.73 -3.83 13.51
CA GLU A 60 -4.86 -3.04 13.01
C GLU A 60 -4.97 -3.12 11.48
N ILE A 61 -3.84 -3.26 10.77
CA ILE A 61 -3.82 -3.56 9.34
C ILE A 61 -4.39 -4.95 9.07
N ASP A 62 -3.98 -5.96 9.83
CA ASP A 62 -4.52 -7.33 9.69
C ASP A 62 -6.03 -7.35 9.96
N GLU A 63 -6.49 -6.63 10.98
CA GLU A 63 -7.93 -6.47 11.25
C GLU A 63 -8.67 -5.84 10.07
N MET A 64 -8.13 -4.75 9.51
CA MET A 64 -8.70 -4.09 8.33
C MET A 64 -8.80 -5.04 7.14
N ILE A 65 -7.73 -5.77 6.84
CA ILE A 65 -7.70 -6.71 5.71
C ILE A 65 -8.76 -7.80 5.91
N LEU A 66 -8.83 -8.39 7.10
CA LEU A 66 -9.82 -9.42 7.41
C LEU A 66 -11.25 -8.90 7.30
N ALA A 67 -11.51 -7.68 7.77
CA ALA A 67 -12.83 -7.06 7.73
C ALA A 67 -13.30 -6.69 6.31
N ASN A 68 -12.37 -6.43 5.39
CA ASN A 68 -12.68 -6.07 4.00
C ASN A 68 -12.76 -7.25 3.04
N ARG A 69 -12.48 -8.49 3.49
CA ARG A 69 -12.53 -9.68 2.62
C ARG A 69 -13.91 -9.84 1.98
N ASP A 70 -13.94 -9.94 0.65
CA ASP A 70 -15.14 -10.30 -0.09
C ASP A 70 -15.34 -11.82 -0.04
N PRO A 71 -16.37 -12.34 0.63
CA PRO A 71 -16.63 -13.78 0.70
C PRO A 71 -16.98 -14.40 -0.66
N LEU A 72 -17.40 -13.59 -1.64
CA LEU A 72 -17.74 -14.03 -2.99
C LEU A 72 -16.54 -13.99 -3.94
N ASP A 73 -15.41 -13.39 -3.53
CA ASP A 73 -14.15 -13.37 -4.28
C ASP A 73 -12.94 -13.78 -3.42
N PRO A 74 -12.77 -15.08 -3.09
CA PRO A 74 -11.62 -15.56 -2.32
C PRO A 74 -10.26 -15.35 -2.98
N GLN A 75 -10.23 -15.20 -4.31
CA GLN A 75 -8.98 -14.95 -5.04
C GLN A 75 -8.43 -13.54 -4.76
N SER A 76 -9.28 -12.60 -4.36
CA SER A 76 -8.87 -11.24 -3.99
C SER A 76 -8.19 -11.12 -2.62
N TRP A 77 -8.26 -12.14 -1.75
CA TRP A 77 -7.87 -11.98 -0.35
C TRP A 77 -6.38 -11.74 -0.13
N SER A 78 -5.52 -12.29 -1.00
CA SER A 78 -4.07 -12.18 -0.85
C SER A 78 -3.50 -10.85 -1.32
N SER A 79 -4.19 -10.11 -2.20
CA SER A 79 -3.69 -8.85 -2.72
C SER A 79 -3.56 -7.77 -1.64
N PRO A 80 -4.59 -7.49 -0.80
CA PRO A 80 -4.46 -6.54 0.30
C PRO A 80 -3.39 -6.94 1.33
N GLU A 81 -3.18 -8.24 1.59
CA GLU A 81 -2.12 -8.74 2.48
C GLU A 81 -0.73 -8.35 1.97
N ILE A 82 -0.49 -8.51 0.67
CA ILE A 82 0.79 -8.15 0.04
C ILE A 82 0.96 -6.63 0.02
N GLU A 83 -0.05 -5.90 -0.46
CA GLU A 83 0.02 -4.45 -0.66
C GLU A 83 0.21 -3.69 0.66
N TRP A 84 -0.61 -3.98 1.66
CA TRP A 84 -0.52 -3.33 2.96
C TRP A 84 0.65 -3.85 3.79
N GLY A 85 0.99 -5.14 3.70
CA GLY A 85 2.17 -5.70 4.35
C GLY A 85 3.48 -5.07 3.85
N LEU A 86 3.61 -4.87 2.53
CA LEU A 86 4.74 -4.15 1.94
C LEU A 86 4.75 -2.68 2.36
N THR A 87 3.59 -2.02 2.33
CA THR A 87 3.47 -0.61 2.74
C THR A 87 3.91 -0.41 4.19
N TYR A 88 3.43 -1.27 5.10
CA TYR A 88 3.84 -1.26 6.50
C TYR A 88 5.34 -1.47 6.66
N LYS A 89 5.91 -2.49 6.00
CA LYS A 89 7.34 -2.77 6.08
C LYS A 89 8.21 -1.62 5.55
N LEU A 90 7.76 -0.93 4.51
CA LEU A 90 8.52 0.14 3.87
C LEU A 90 8.43 1.48 4.63
N ALA A 91 7.30 1.77 5.26
CA ALA A 91 6.97 3.13 5.67
C ALA A 91 6.61 3.30 7.16
N SER A 92 6.59 2.22 7.94
CA SER A 92 6.41 2.31 9.39
C SER A 92 7.64 2.90 10.09
N ASP A 93 7.39 3.61 11.18
CA ASP A 93 8.45 4.13 12.03
C ASP A 93 9.09 3.02 12.90
N ASN A 94 10.11 3.40 13.68
CA ASN A 94 10.81 2.49 14.58
C ASN A 94 9.97 2.03 15.79
N GLN A 95 8.78 2.59 15.99
CA GLN A 95 7.83 2.20 17.02
C GLN A 95 6.75 1.26 16.47
N GLY A 96 6.77 0.94 15.17
CA GLY A 96 5.80 0.05 14.54
C GLY A 96 4.51 0.74 14.12
N PHE A 97 4.56 2.04 13.84
CA PHE A 97 3.40 2.81 13.38
C PHE A 97 3.53 3.21 11.91
N LEU A 98 2.55 2.79 11.10
CA LEU A 98 2.34 3.30 9.75
C LEU A 98 1.48 4.56 9.82
N HIS A 99 2.13 5.72 9.72
CA HIS A 99 1.48 7.03 9.77
C HIS A 99 0.57 7.26 8.56
N LYS A 100 -0.57 7.92 8.78
CA LYS A 100 -1.56 8.27 7.75
C LYS A 100 -0.94 8.96 6.54
N ASP A 101 -0.07 9.93 6.78
CA ASP A 101 0.60 10.66 5.69
C ASP A 101 1.54 9.77 4.87
N SER A 102 2.21 8.81 5.51
CA SER A 102 3.03 7.82 4.79
C SER A 102 2.16 6.89 3.94
N ALA A 103 1.01 6.42 4.46
CA ALA A 103 0.06 5.63 3.70
C ALA A 103 -0.55 6.42 2.54
N ARG A 104 -0.93 7.69 2.77
CA ARG A 104 -1.41 8.61 1.72
C ARG A 104 -0.37 8.79 0.61
N GLY A 105 0.91 8.83 1.00
CA GLY A 105 2.03 8.95 0.09
C GLY A 105 2.20 7.80 -0.90
N VAL A 106 1.58 6.64 -0.66
CA VAL A 106 1.50 5.55 -1.65
C VAL A 106 0.59 5.95 -2.81
N TYR A 107 -0.52 6.63 -2.53
CA TYR A 107 -1.52 7.03 -3.51
C TYR A 107 -1.07 8.20 -4.39
N ASP A 108 -0.45 9.22 -3.78
CA ASP A 108 0.00 10.42 -4.50
C ASP A 108 1.48 10.37 -4.95
N GLY A 109 2.19 9.31 -4.56
CA GLY A 109 3.60 9.06 -4.90
C GLY A 109 4.62 9.78 -4.02
N SER A 110 4.21 10.65 -3.09
CA SER A 110 5.11 11.43 -2.23
C SER A 110 5.96 10.55 -1.30
N LEU A 111 5.48 9.35 -0.94
CA LEU A 111 6.22 8.40 -0.11
C LEU A 111 7.56 8.02 -0.77
N PHE A 112 7.56 7.76 -2.07
CA PHE A 112 8.76 7.27 -2.77
C PHE A 112 9.87 8.31 -2.82
N TYR A 113 9.53 9.60 -2.99
CA TYR A 113 10.49 10.69 -2.89
C TYR A 113 11.06 10.84 -1.48
N LYS A 114 10.22 10.65 -0.45
CA LYS A 114 10.66 10.66 0.96
C LYS A 114 11.65 9.51 1.22
N LEU A 115 11.34 8.30 0.75
CA LEU A 115 12.21 7.12 0.89
C LEU A 115 13.53 7.29 0.14
N GLU A 116 13.51 7.84 -1.07
CA GLU A 116 14.72 8.12 -1.85
C GLU A 116 15.63 9.11 -1.11
N LYS A 117 15.07 10.20 -0.58
CA LYS A 117 15.83 11.17 0.22
C LYS A 117 16.47 10.52 1.44
N GLN A 118 15.73 9.69 2.18
CA GLN A 118 16.28 8.95 3.33
C GLN A 118 17.40 8.00 2.93
N ARG A 119 17.23 7.25 1.83
CA ARG A 119 18.26 6.34 1.30
C ARG A 119 19.53 7.10 0.90
N SER A 120 19.36 8.25 0.26
CA SER A 120 20.46 9.10 -0.20
C SER A 120 21.25 9.72 0.97
N LEU A 121 20.58 10.08 2.07
CA LEU A 121 21.23 10.55 3.31
C LEU A 121 22.05 9.44 3.98
N VAL A 122 21.47 8.24 4.15
CA VAL A 122 22.20 7.09 4.72
C VAL A 122 23.45 6.76 3.89
N ARG A 123 23.37 6.88 2.56
CA ARG A 123 24.52 6.66 1.68
C ARG A 123 25.59 7.75 1.79
N SER A 124 25.23 8.99 2.09
CA SER A 124 26.22 10.06 2.30
C SER A 124 26.93 9.98 3.66
N ASP A 125 26.36 9.22 4.60
CA ASP A 125 26.91 9.02 5.94
C ASP A 125 27.84 7.78 6.04
N ILE A 126 28.04 7.05 4.92
CA ILE A 126 28.94 5.89 4.78
C ILE A 126 30.12 6.29 3.87
#